data_AF-A0AAU7Z0A3-F1
#
_entry.id   AF-A0AAU7Z0A3-F1
#
_cell.length_a   1.000
_cell.length_b   1.000
_cell.length_c   1.000
_cell.angle_alpha   90.00
_cell.angle_beta   90.00
_cell.angle_gamma   90.00
#
_symmetry.space_group_name_H-M   'P 1'
#
loop_
_entity.id
_entity.type
_entity.pdbx_description
1 polymer ?
#
loop_
_entity_poly.entity_id
_entity_poly.type
_entity_poly.pdbx_seq_one_letter_code
_entity_poly.pdbx_strand_id
1 'polypeptide(L)'
;MSKLKLEHGVSRIRRAKLQSSIDQTVADDIELLAEWSNNETNYVINELLRFALTQEEEFQRHKISSATAAPTKPALTPIKSVSEPAAQPDMAVSSTAART
;
A
#
# COMPACT_ATOMS: atom_id res chain seq x y z
N MET A 1 24.01 -17.97 8.64
CA MET A 1 23.32 -16.86 9.30
C MET A 1 22.85 -15.86 8.25
N SER A 2 21.62 -15.98 7.76
CA SER A 2 21.10 -15.10 6.69
C SER A 2 20.65 -13.78 7.31
N LYS A 3 21.29 -12.67 6.92
CA LYS A 3 20.96 -11.33 7.40
C LYS A 3 19.70 -10.84 6.68
N LEU A 4 18.60 -10.70 7.41
CA LEU A 4 17.41 -10.01 6.90
C LEU A 4 17.73 -8.51 6.82
N LYS A 5 17.97 -8.00 5.60
CA LYS A 5 18.05 -6.55 5.34
C LYS A 5 16.62 -6.02 5.30
N LEU A 6 16.24 -5.28 6.34
CA LEU A 6 15.04 -4.44 6.31
C LEU A 6 15.34 -3.28 5.36
N GLU A 7 14.94 -3.43 4.10
CA GLU A 7 14.86 -2.33 3.14
C GLU A 7 13.91 -1.28 3.74
N HIS A 8 14.44 -0.13 4.16
CA HIS A 8 13.65 1.04 4.55
C HIS A 8 12.99 1.61 3.28
N GLY A 9 11.97 0.91 2.79
CA GLY A 9 11.05 1.46 1.80
C GLY A 9 10.38 2.67 2.43
N VAL A 10 10.67 3.86 1.90
CA VAL A 10 10.05 5.11 2.33
C VAL A 10 8.55 4.99 2.09
N SER A 11 7.78 4.66 3.13
CA SER A 11 6.33 4.61 3.07
C SER A 11 5.82 6.01 2.79
N ARG A 12 5.59 6.31 1.50
CA ARG A 12 5.16 7.63 1.03
C ARG A 12 3.68 7.77 1.33
N ILE A 13 3.35 8.09 2.57
CA ILE A 13 1.97 8.40 2.97
C ILE A 13 1.54 9.64 2.19
N ARG A 14 0.57 9.49 1.29
CA ARG A 14 -0.05 10.63 0.59
C ARG A 14 -0.83 11.44 1.63
N ARG A 15 -0.34 12.64 1.95
CA ARG A 15 -1.03 13.60 2.83
C ARG A 15 -1.61 14.72 1.97
N ALA A 16 -2.90 14.99 2.15
CA ALA A 16 -3.56 16.17 1.59
C ALA A 16 -3.65 17.25 2.68
N LYS A 17 -3.41 18.51 2.34
CA LYS A 17 -3.66 19.63 3.25
C LYS A 17 -5.16 19.86 3.32
N LEU A 18 -5.73 19.82 4.53
CA LEU A 18 -7.09 20.24 4.79
C LEU A 18 -7.05 21.63 5.42
N GLN A 19 -7.72 22.59 4.80
CA GLN A 19 -7.88 23.95 5.34
C GLN A 19 -9.37 24.26 5.36
N SER A 20 -9.94 24.30 6.57
CA SER A 20 -11.35 24.57 6.82
C SER A 20 -11.49 25.32 8.14
N SER A 21 -12.52 26.14 8.26
CA SER A 21 -12.99 26.68 9.54
C SER A 21 -13.99 25.72 10.17
N ILE A 22 -14.02 25.68 11.51
CA ILE A 22 -15.01 24.96 12.32
C ILE A 22 -15.49 25.88 13.45
N ASP A 23 -16.60 25.53 14.09
CA ASP A 23 -17.12 26.27 15.24
C ASP A 23 -16.11 26.22 16.40
N GLN A 24 -15.97 27.34 17.12
CA GLN A 24 -14.99 27.47 18.20
C GLN A 24 -15.18 26.40 19.28
N THR A 25 -16.42 26.12 19.68
CA THR A 25 -16.72 25.10 20.70
C THR A 25 -16.24 23.71 20.27
N VAL A 26 -16.34 23.39 18.97
CA VAL A 26 -15.85 22.13 18.43
C VAL A 26 -14.33 22.11 18.41
N ALA A 27 -13.68 23.23 18.09
CA ALA A 27 -12.23 23.34 18.17
C ALA A 27 -11.71 23.12 19.60
N ASP A 28 -12.35 23.75 20.60
CA ASP A 28 -11.99 23.63 22.01
C ASP A 28 -12.12 22.17 22.49
N ASP A 29 -13.20 21.47 22.11
CA ASP A 29 -13.41 20.06 22.46
C ASP A 29 -12.35 19.14 21.81
N ILE A 30 -11.95 19.42 20.57
CA ILE A 30 -10.90 18.65 19.87
C ILE A 30 -9.55 18.87 20.56
N GLU A 31 -9.23 20.10 20.99
CA GLU A 31 -8.00 20.40 21.73
C GLU A 31 -7.99 19.68 23.09
N LEU A 32 -9.10 19.72 23.84
CA LEU A 32 -9.23 19.00 25.09
C LEU A 32 -9.06 17.48 24.92
N LEU A 33 -9.64 16.92 23.85
CA LEU A 33 -9.50 15.49 23.53
C LEU A 33 -8.05 15.13 23.16
N ALA A 34 -7.36 16.00 22.43
CA ALA A 34 -5.96 15.84 22.09
C ALA A 34 -5.07 15.85 23.34
N GLU A 35 -5.31 16.79 24.27
CA GLU A 35 -4.62 16.86 25.56
C GLU A 35 -4.87 15.60 26.42
N TRP A 36 -6.14 15.23 26.63
CA TRP A 36 -6.50 14.08 27.46
C TRP A 36 -5.92 12.76 26.93
N SER A 37 -5.88 12.59 25.61
CA SER A 37 -5.38 11.37 24.97
C SER A 37 -3.87 11.38 24.70
N ASN A 38 -3.17 12.48 25.01
CA ASN A 38 -1.76 12.69 24.69
C ASN A 38 -1.45 12.46 23.19
N ASN A 39 -2.26 13.06 22.31
CA ASN A 39 -2.11 12.99 20.85
C ASN A 39 -2.04 14.37 20.21
N GLU A 40 -1.58 14.42 18.97
CA GLU A 40 -1.64 15.65 18.16
C GLU A 40 -3.08 15.94 17.70
N THR A 41 -3.47 17.21 17.67
CA THR A 41 -4.77 17.67 17.14
C THR A 41 -5.04 17.12 15.74
N ASN A 42 -4.03 17.09 14.87
CA ASN A 42 -4.15 16.54 13.52
C ASN A 42 -4.45 15.04 13.52
N TYR A 43 -3.89 14.28 14.47
CA TYR A 43 -4.18 12.86 14.61
C TYR A 43 -5.64 12.66 15.02
N VAL A 44 -6.09 13.39 16.05
CA VAL A 44 -7.48 13.34 16.54
C VAL A 44 -8.47 13.69 15.43
N ILE A 45 -8.24 14.78 14.69
CA ILE A 45 -9.08 15.17 13.56
C ILE A 45 -9.17 14.05 12.51
N ASN A 46 -8.04 13.42 12.17
CA ASN A 46 -8.04 12.34 11.18
C ASN A 46 -8.82 11.11 11.67
N GLU A 47 -8.70 10.74 12.94
CA GLU A 47 -9.45 9.62 13.51
C GLU A 47 -10.96 9.93 13.57
N LEU A 48 -11.35 11.14 13.97
CA LEU A 48 -12.75 11.57 13.96
C LEU A 48 -13.34 11.55 12.54
N LEU A 49 -12.59 12.07 11.55
CA LEU A 49 -13.02 12.04 10.14
C LEU A 49 -13.12 10.61 9.60
N ARG A 50 -12.16 9.74 9.93
CA ARG A 50 -12.22 8.32 9.53
C ARG A 50 -13.44 7.63 10.13
N PHE A 51 -13.70 7.88 11.40
CA PHE A 51 -14.88 7.35 12.09
C PHE A 51 -16.17 7.86 11.44
N ALA A 52 -16.32 9.18 11.24
CA ALA A 52 -17.52 9.74 10.62
C ALA A 52 -17.76 9.15 9.21
N LEU A 53 -16.70 9.04 8.39
CA LEU A 53 -16.81 8.47 7.06
C LEU A 53 -17.24 7.00 7.09
N THR A 54 -16.86 6.20 8.10
CA THR A 54 -17.26 4.78 8.17
C THR A 54 -18.72 4.58 8.56
N GLN A 55 -19.34 5.54 9.24
CA GLN A 55 -20.74 5.47 9.65
C GLN A 55 -21.72 5.83 8.52
N GLU A 56 -21.27 6.55 7.48
CA GLU A 56 -22.16 7.03 6.42
C GLU A 56 -22.42 5.96 5.34
N GLU A 57 -23.47 5.16 5.52
CA GLU A 57 -23.78 4.00 4.65
C GLU A 57 -24.00 4.37 3.18
N GLU A 58 -24.67 5.48 2.90
CA GLU A 58 -24.90 5.95 1.54
C GLU A 58 -23.57 6.32 0.86
N PHE A 59 -22.70 7.03 1.57
CA PHE A 59 -21.36 7.34 1.10
C PHE A 59 -20.54 6.06 0.86
N GLN A 60 -20.64 5.05 1.73
CA GLN A 60 -19.94 3.78 1.51
C GLN A 60 -20.43 3.05 0.24
N ARG A 61 -21.75 3.01 0.01
CA ARG A 61 -22.32 2.45 -1.23
C ARG A 61 -21.84 3.21 -2.47
N HIS A 62 -21.82 4.54 -2.41
CA HIS A 62 -21.31 5.39 -3.49
C HIS A 62 -19.82 5.13 -3.76
N LYS A 63 -18.99 5.08 -2.72
CA LYS A 63 -17.56 4.81 -2.80
C LYS A 63 -17.26 3.47 -3.48
N ILE A 64 -18.02 2.41 -3.15
CA ILE A 64 -17.91 1.09 -3.78
C ILE A 64 -18.29 1.17 -5.26
N SER A 65 -19.43 1.79 -5.57
CA SER A 65 -19.91 1.96 -6.95
C SER A 65 -18.90 2.74 -7.82
N SER A 66 -18.34 3.83 -7.28
CA SER A 66 -17.32 4.63 -7.98
C SER A 66 -16.01 3.87 -8.17
N ALA A 67 -15.62 3.00 -7.24
CA ALA A 67 -14.41 2.19 -7.37
C ALA A 67 -14.54 1.14 -8.51
N THR A 68 -15.75 0.62 -8.74
CA THR A 68 -16.03 -0.31 -9.85
C THR A 68 -16.11 0.34 -11.23
N ALA A 69 -16.27 1.67 -11.29
CA ALA A 69 -16.32 2.45 -12.54
C ALA A 69 -14.94 2.92 -13.04
N ALA A 70 -13.88 2.76 -12.23
CA ALA A 70 -12.52 2.98 -12.71
C ALA A 70 -12.14 1.86 -13.69
N PRO A 71 -11.62 2.17 -14.90
CA PRO A 71 -11.15 1.14 -15.80
C PRO A 71 -9.96 0.42 -15.14
N THR A 72 -10.23 -0.80 -14.67
CA THR A 72 -9.21 -1.80 -14.41
C THR A 72 -8.59 -2.16 -15.76
N LYS A 73 -7.29 -1.85 -15.99
CA LYS A 73 -6.25 -2.76 -16.55
C LYS A 73 -5.02 -2.03 -17.12
N PRO A 74 -3.83 -2.68 -17.25
CA PRO A 74 -3.59 -4.13 -17.46
C PRO A 74 -3.16 -4.86 -16.18
N ALA A 75 -3.77 -6.00 -15.83
CA ALA A 75 -3.52 -7.31 -16.42
C ALA A 75 -2.03 -7.69 -16.30
N LEU A 76 -1.59 -8.02 -15.08
CA LEU A 76 -0.46 -8.91 -14.95
C LEU A 76 -0.90 -10.27 -15.51
N THR A 77 -0.36 -10.61 -16.68
CA THR A 77 -0.44 -11.96 -17.24
C THR A 77 0.11 -12.95 -16.21
N PRO A 78 -0.61 -14.05 -15.92
CA PRO A 78 -0.08 -15.10 -15.06
C PRO A 78 1.18 -15.67 -15.71
N ILE A 79 2.34 -15.51 -15.06
CA ILE A 79 3.55 -16.24 -15.43
C ILE A 79 3.24 -17.70 -15.17
N LYS A 80 3.06 -18.46 -16.25
CA LYS A 80 2.84 -19.90 -16.23
C LYS A 80 4.12 -20.53 -15.72
N SER A 81 4.05 -21.13 -14.54
CA SER A 81 5.08 -21.98 -13.97
C SER A 81 5.33 -23.15 -14.93
N VAL A 82 6.45 -23.13 -15.65
CA VAL A 82 7.00 -24.35 -16.24
C VAL A 82 7.99 -24.89 -15.23
N SER A 83 7.50 -25.85 -14.45
CA SER A 83 8.33 -26.88 -13.85
C SER A 83 8.81 -27.78 -14.98
N GLU A 84 10.11 -27.83 -15.23
CA GLU A 84 10.71 -28.84 -16.10
C GLU A 84 11.66 -29.71 -15.24
N PRO A 85 11.32 -30.98 -15.01
CA PRO A 85 12.24 -31.95 -14.46
C PRO A 85 12.77 -32.84 -15.59
N ALA A 86 14.08 -32.88 -15.80
CA ALA A 86 14.71 -33.96 -16.54
C ALA A 86 16.19 -34.11 -16.15
N ALA A 87 16.57 -35.36 -15.94
CA ALA A 87 17.81 -35.82 -15.36
C ALA A 87 19.01 -35.77 -16.35
N GLN A 88 20.22 -35.75 -15.79
CA GLN A 88 21.50 -36.16 -16.41
C GLN A 88 21.45 -37.65 -16.86
N PRO A 89 22.51 -38.26 -17.46
CA PRO A 89 23.78 -37.76 -18.04
C PRO A 89 24.04 -38.28 -19.49
N ASP A 90 25.08 -37.82 -20.18
CA ASP A 90 26.27 -38.63 -20.53
C ASP A 90 27.22 -37.98 -21.57
N MET A 91 28.49 -38.39 -21.43
CA MET A 91 29.71 -37.99 -22.12
C MET A 91 29.72 -38.17 -23.65
N ALA A 92 30.47 -37.30 -24.35
CA ALA A 92 31.69 -37.63 -25.14
C ALA A 92 31.90 -36.65 -26.32
N VAL A 93 32.93 -35.80 -26.34
CA VAL A 93 34.35 -35.97 -26.80
C VAL A 93 34.60 -35.25 -28.15
N SER A 94 35.60 -34.34 -28.14
CA SER A 94 36.55 -33.89 -29.21
C SER A 94 36.04 -33.50 -30.60
N SER A 95 36.61 -32.56 -31.37
CA SER A 95 37.85 -31.77 -31.33
C SER A 95 37.70 -30.68 -32.40
N THR A 96 38.42 -29.56 -32.29
CA THR A 96 39.25 -28.91 -33.35
C THR A 96 39.36 -27.41 -33.12
N ALA A 97 40.56 -26.92 -32.82
CA ALA A 97 41.05 -25.64 -33.35
C ALA A 97 42.58 -25.54 -33.15
N ALA A 98 43.29 -25.57 -34.27
CA ALA A 98 44.71 -25.26 -34.38
C ALA A 98 44.97 -23.76 -34.18
N ARG A 99 46.08 -23.40 -33.52
CA ARG A 99 46.80 -22.15 -33.83
C ARG A 99 48.25 -22.19 -33.35
N THR A 100 49.14 -22.04 -34.35
CA THR A 100 50.56 -21.60 -34.35
C THR A 100 51.58 -22.42 -33.60
#